data_AF-A0A350HBJ0-F1
#
_entry.id   AF-A0A350HBJ0-F1
#
_cell.length_a   1.000
_cell.length_b   1.000
_cell.length_c   1.000
_cell.angle_alpha   90.00
_cell.angle_beta   90.00
_cell.angle_gamma   90.00
#
_symmetry.space_group_name_H-M   'P 1'
#
loop_
_entity.id
_entity.type
_entity.pdbx_description
1 polymer ?
#
loop_
_entity_poly.entity_id
_entity_poly.type
_entity_poly.pdbx_seq_one_letter_code
_entity_poly.pdbx_strand_id
1 'polypeptide(L)'
;MNIITGSIKANFPIRISFKVPSKADSKTILDASGADKLLGKGDMLYIPHQKGIIMRAHGAYLKTEEATAVANLWAETYMKKLFENSIKDSTKLAKLLIENELVQCIANPVNTPGYELRIEEFVKQYAEELDIEDEKLTDLLTNVVYHIPIEESGLTKNFTRDGNGAVIDSDEYDPLFDVARDFIYLKKQASTSMLQKHFALGYPRAARLLDQLEKAGIVGPANGSKPREVYDRLKDDSD
;
A
#
# COMPACT_ATOMS: atom_id res chain seq x y z
N MET A 1 21.15 16.67 -12.61
CA MET A 1 20.28 15.58 -12.15
C MET A 1 19.02 15.61 -13.01
N ASN A 2 18.74 14.58 -13.82
CA ASN A 2 17.57 14.55 -14.71
C ASN A 2 16.39 13.89 -13.97
N ILE A 3 15.41 14.68 -13.57
CA ILE A 3 14.22 14.21 -12.83
C ILE A 3 13.24 13.49 -13.77
N ILE A 4 13.09 13.97 -15.01
CA ILE A 4 12.24 13.35 -16.03
C ILE A 4 13.13 12.59 -17.01
N THR A 5 13.24 11.29 -16.79
CA THR A 5 14.07 10.39 -17.62
C THR A 5 13.29 9.88 -18.84
N GLY A 6 14.00 9.38 -19.85
CA GLY A 6 13.38 8.81 -21.06
C GLY A 6 12.45 7.61 -20.77
N SER A 7 12.78 6.80 -19.75
CA SER A 7 11.95 5.67 -19.32
C SER A 7 10.63 6.14 -18.69
N ILE A 8 10.64 7.23 -17.92
CA ILE A 8 9.41 7.83 -17.39
C ILE A 8 8.56 8.36 -18.56
N LYS A 9 9.17 9.10 -19.49
CA LYS A 9 8.43 9.65 -20.64
C LYS A 9 7.79 8.59 -21.53
N ALA A 10 8.43 7.43 -21.68
CA ALA A 10 7.89 6.31 -22.45
C ALA A 10 6.62 5.71 -21.82
N ASN A 11 6.51 5.71 -20.49
CA ASN A 11 5.40 5.08 -19.77
C ASN A 11 4.27 6.04 -19.40
N PHE A 12 4.52 7.36 -19.40
CA PHE A 12 3.54 8.38 -19.06
C PHE A 12 3.28 9.31 -20.27
N PRO A 13 2.35 8.94 -21.18
CA PRO A 13 2.10 9.67 -22.42
C PRO A 13 1.25 10.94 -22.24
N ILE A 14 0.43 11.01 -21.18
CA ILE A 14 -0.36 12.19 -20.85
C ILE A 14 0.48 13.10 -19.97
N ARG A 15 0.63 14.36 -20.38
CA ARG A 15 1.51 15.32 -19.70
C ARG A 15 0.87 16.68 -19.61
N ILE A 16 1.05 17.32 -18.47
CA ILE A 16 0.58 18.68 -18.19
C ILE A 16 1.81 19.48 -17.75
N SER A 17 1.94 20.70 -18.25
CA SER A 17 2.98 21.64 -17.82
C SER A 17 2.37 23.01 -17.56
N PHE A 18 2.63 23.56 -16.38
CA PHE A 18 2.39 24.96 -16.06
C PHE A 18 3.54 25.83 -16.56
N LYS A 19 3.51 27.12 -16.23
CA LYS A 19 4.61 28.04 -16.57
C LYS A 19 5.94 27.52 -16.04
N VAL A 20 6.90 27.33 -16.93
CA VAL A 20 8.28 26.93 -16.63
C VAL A 20 9.27 28.06 -16.91
N PRO A 21 10.45 28.08 -16.28
CA PRO A 21 11.40 29.18 -16.43
C PRO A 21 12.12 29.18 -17.78
N SER A 22 12.30 28.01 -18.44
CA SER A 22 13.04 27.93 -19.69
C SER A 22 12.40 27.03 -20.76
N LYS A 23 12.79 27.27 -22.02
CA LYS A 23 12.43 26.41 -23.15
C LYS A 23 12.98 24.98 -23.01
N ALA A 24 14.10 24.81 -22.34
CA ALA A 24 14.70 23.50 -22.09
C ALA A 24 13.79 22.68 -21.15
N ASP A 25 13.24 23.31 -20.11
CA ASP A 25 12.30 22.66 -19.18
C ASP A 25 10.99 22.28 -19.87
N SER A 26 10.47 23.17 -20.73
CA SER A 26 9.29 22.89 -21.55
C SER A 26 9.50 21.63 -22.41
N LYS A 27 10.66 21.52 -23.06
CA LYS A 27 11.00 20.33 -23.87
C LYS A 27 11.21 19.09 -23.01
N THR A 28 11.73 19.23 -21.79
CA THR A 28 11.89 18.10 -20.87
C THR A 28 10.54 17.49 -20.48
N ILE A 29 9.50 18.32 -20.27
CA ILE A 29 8.17 17.87 -19.84
C ILE A 29 7.28 17.45 -21.03
N LEU A 30 7.18 18.30 -22.07
CA LEU A 30 6.20 18.15 -23.15
C LEU A 30 6.80 17.61 -24.45
N ASP A 31 8.12 17.41 -24.51
CA ASP A 31 8.89 17.18 -25.76
C ASP A 31 8.72 18.34 -26.79
N ALA A 32 8.22 19.49 -26.33
CA ALA A 32 7.95 20.67 -27.14
C ALA A 32 8.10 21.97 -26.35
N SER A 33 8.31 23.08 -27.07
CA SER A 33 8.42 24.42 -26.50
C SER A 33 7.06 25.11 -26.37
N GLY A 34 6.93 26.06 -25.45
CA GLY A 34 5.69 26.84 -25.28
C GLY A 34 5.30 27.06 -23.82
N ALA A 35 5.70 26.16 -22.91
CA ALA A 35 5.37 26.31 -21.49
C ALA A 35 6.12 27.48 -20.83
N ASP A 36 7.23 27.92 -21.41
CA ASP A 36 8.00 29.11 -21.01
C ASP A 36 7.22 30.42 -21.24
N LYS A 37 6.25 30.40 -22.15
CA LYS A 37 5.45 31.58 -22.54
C LYS A 37 4.10 31.66 -21.82
N LEU A 38 3.82 30.74 -20.90
CA LEU A 38 2.57 30.75 -20.15
C LEU A 38 2.50 31.95 -19.20
N LEU A 39 1.29 32.40 -18.94
CA LEU A 39 1.01 33.58 -18.12
C LEU A 39 1.15 33.28 -16.62
N GLY A 40 1.12 32.00 -16.23
CA GLY A 40 1.09 31.55 -14.83
C GLY A 40 -0.34 31.49 -14.29
N LYS A 41 -0.49 31.48 -12.95
CA LYS A 41 -1.80 31.48 -12.26
C LYS A 41 -2.81 30.44 -12.80
N GLY A 42 -2.33 29.22 -13.06
CA GLY A 42 -3.16 28.13 -13.57
C GLY A 42 -3.17 27.96 -15.09
N ASP A 43 -2.56 28.86 -15.86
CA ASP A 43 -2.35 28.67 -17.30
C ASP A 43 -1.41 27.48 -17.57
N MET A 44 -1.85 26.55 -18.42
CA MET A 44 -1.17 25.28 -18.65
C MET A 44 -1.24 24.83 -20.11
N LEU A 45 -0.28 23.99 -20.48
CA LEU A 45 -0.31 23.19 -21.69
C LEU A 45 -0.47 21.72 -21.31
N TYR A 46 -1.34 21.00 -22.01
CA TYR A 46 -1.47 19.57 -21.82
C TYR A 46 -1.49 18.80 -23.15
N ILE A 47 -0.95 17.59 -23.10
CA ILE A 47 -0.93 16.64 -24.20
C ILE A 47 -1.91 15.52 -23.85
N PRO A 48 -3.03 15.38 -24.60
CA PRO A 48 -3.95 14.27 -24.41
C PRO A 48 -3.33 12.97 -24.94
N HIS A 49 -3.92 11.84 -24.59
CA HIS A 49 -3.46 10.53 -25.01
C HIS A 49 -3.26 10.46 -26.54
N GLN A 50 -2.03 10.12 -26.95
CA GLN A 50 -1.62 9.73 -28.31
C GLN A 50 -1.79 10.73 -29.47
N LYS A 51 -2.32 11.94 -29.27
CA LYS A 51 -2.51 12.88 -30.40
C LYS A 51 -1.29 13.74 -30.72
N GLY A 52 -0.31 13.87 -29.81
CA GLY A 52 0.86 14.76 -29.99
C GLY A 52 0.51 16.26 -30.13
N ILE A 53 -0.77 16.61 -30.16
CA ILE A 53 -1.27 17.98 -30.23
C ILE A 53 -1.28 18.55 -28.81
N ILE A 54 -0.56 19.65 -28.63
CA ILE A 54 -0.55 20.39 -27.38
C ILE A 54 -1.78 21.29 -27.35
N MET A 55 -2.57 21.17 -26.30
CA MET A 55 -3.69 22.06 -26.03
C MET A 55 -3.37 22.99 -24.87
N ARG A 56 -3.79 24.25 -24.98
CA ARG A 56 -3.71 25.21 -23.88
C ARG A 56 -5.01 25.19 -23.09
N ALA A 57 -4.90 25.14 -21.77
CA ALA A 57 -6.02 25.15 -20.84
C ALA A 57 -5.75 26.11 -19.68
N HIS A 58 -6.80 26.52 -18.99
CA HIS A 58 -6.72 27.28 -17.76
C HIS A 58 -7.20 26.40 -16.62
N GLY A 59 -6.35 26.21 -15.61
CA GLY A 59 -6.67 25.43 -14.42
C GLY A 59 -7.76 26.10 -13.61
N ALA A 60 -8.67 25.27 -13.08
CA ALA A 60 -9.62 25.73 -12.09
C ALA A 60 -8.84 26.21 -10.86
N TYR A 61 -9.18 27.41 -10.39
CA TYR A 61 -8.66 27.92 -9.13
C TYR A 61 -9.50 27.36 -7.99
N LEU A 62 -8.84 26.73 -7.03
CA LEU A 62 -9.43 26.25 -5.79
C LEU A 62 -8.75 26.97 -4.63
N LYS A 63 -9.54 27.59 -3.76
CA LYS A 63 -9.00 28.23 -2.56
C LYS A 63 -8.62 27.18 -1.52
N THR A 64 -7.71 27.55 -0.63
CA THR A 64 -7.30 26.67 0.48
C THR A 64 -8.49 26.32 1.37
N GLU A 65 -9.39 27.27 1.64
CA GLU A 65 -10.57 27.04 2.49
C GLU A 65 -11.52 26.03 1.84
N GLU A 66 -11.69 26.08 0.52
CA GLU A 66 -12.52 25.14 -0.24
C GLU A 66 -11.90 23.73 -0.24
N ALA A 67 -10.58 23.63 -0.42
CA ALA A 67 -9.86 22.36 -0.35
C ALA A 67 -9.95 21.73 1.05
N THR A 68 -9.76 22.52 2.10
CA THR A 68 -9.88 22.08 3.48
C THR A 68 -11.31 21.68 3.82
N ALA A 69 -12.32 22.42 3.35
CA ALA A 69 -13.72 22.07 3.56
C ALA A 69 -14.06 20.70 2.93
N VAL A 70 -13.58 20.44 1.71
CA VAL A 70 -13.76 19.14 1.05
C VAL A 70 -13.03 18.04 1.82
N ALA A 71 -11.79 18.28 2.23
CA ALA A 71 -11.02 17.31 3.02
C ALA A 71 -11.71 16.97 4.34
N ASN A 72 -12.19 17.98 5.06
CA ASN A 72 -12.91 17.83 6.33
C ASN A 72 -14.22 17.07 6.14
N LEU A 73 -14.96 17.33 5.06
CA LEU A 73 -16.18 16.59 4.74
C LEU A 73 -15.92 15.07 4.59
N TRP A 74 -14.86 14.72 3.86
CA TRP A 74 -14.45 13.32 3.69
C TRP A 74 -13.97 12.70 5.01
N ALA A 75 -13.18 13.45 5.78
CA ALA A 75 -12.70 13.01 7.09
C ALA A 75 -13.85 12.78 8.07
N GLU A 76 -14.83 13.68 8.13
CA GLU A 76 -16.02 13.56 8.98
C GLU A 76 -16.83 12.33 8.60
N THR A 77 -17.10 12.16 7.30
CA THR A 77 -17.86 11.01 6.78
C THR A 77 -17.16 9.69 7.11
N TYR A 78 -15.84 9.65 6.97
CA TYR A 78 -15.04 8.47 7.27
C TYR A 78 -15.02 8.15 8.76
N MET A 79 -14.68 9.13 9.61
CA MET A 79 -14.60 8.94 11.07
C MET A 79 -15.96 8.62 11.69
N LYS A 80 -17.04 9.21 11.18
CA LYS A 80 -18.39 8.87 11.61
C LYS A 80 -18.67 7.37 11.46
N LYS A 81 -18.29 6.79 10.32
CA LYS A 81 -18.44 5.36 10.03
C LYS A 81 -17.46 4.51 10.85
N LEU A 82 -16.25 5.01 11.08
CA LEU A 82 -15.23 4.34 11.88
C LEU A 82 -15.67 4.13 13.34
N PHE A 83 -16.33 5.13 13.93
CA PHE A 83 -16.75 5.12 15.33
C PHE A 83 -18.23 4.76 15.57
N GLU A 84 -19.00 4.47 14.52
CA GLU A 84 -20.45 4.21 14.58
C GLU A 84 -20.82 3.10 15.57
N ASN A 85 -20.02 2.04 15.66
CA ASN A 85 -20.27 0.91 16.57
C ASN A 85 -19.69 1.11 17.97
N SER A 86 -18.84 2.11 18.15
CA SER A 86 -18.10 2.32 19.40
C SER A 86 -18.72 3.41 20.27
N ILE A 87 -19.44 4.36 19.68
CA ILE A 87 -19.92 5.59 20.32
C ILE A 87 -21.33 5.93 19.86
N LYS A 88 -22.20 6.35 20.78
CA LYS A 88 -23.58 6.76 20.48
C LYS A 88 -23.65 7.97 19.55
N ASP A 89 -22.80 8.97 19.77
CA ASP A 89 -22.73 10.20 18.96
C ASP A 89 -21.42 10.32 18.17
N SER A 90 -21.23 9.40 17.21
CA SER A 90 -20.04 9.35 16.36
C SER A 90 -19.87 10.58 15.46
N THR A 91 -20.97 11.29 15.16
CA THR A 91 -20.94 12.50 14.33
C THR A 91 -20.33 13.67 15.10
N LYS A 92 -20.71 13.82 16.37
CA LYS A 92 -20.14 14.85 17.24
C LYS A 92 -18.65 14.63 17.49
N LEU A 93 -18.23 13.40 17.78
CA LEU A 93 -16.81 13.08 17.92
C LEU A 93 -16.02 13.44 16.65
N ALA A 94 -16.50 13.06 15.47
CA ALA A 94 -15.80 13.33 14.21
C ALA A 94 -15.57 14.84 13.99
N LYS A 95 -16.55 15.69 14.30
CA LYS A 95 -16.42 17.14 14.21
C LYS A 95 -15.40 17.69 15.20
N LEU A 96 -15.49 17.27 16.47
CA LEU A 96 -14.55 17.69 17.52
C LEU A 96 -13.10 17.31 17.17
N LEU A 97 -12.89 16.11 16.60
CA LEU A 97 -11.55 15.68 16.16
C LEU A 97 -11.00 16.55 15.03
N ILE A 98 -11.84 17.01 14.10
CA ILE A 98 -11.44 17.91 13.00
C ILE A 98 -11.14 19.31 13.53
N GLU A 99 -12.01 19.85 14.39
CA GLU A 99 -11.87 21.20 14.96
C GLU A 99 -10.61 21.34 15.82
N ASN A 100 -10.19 20.26 16.49
CA ASN A 100 -8.97 20.23 17.30
C ASN A 100 -7.73 19.71 16.52
N GLU A 101 -7.83 19.57 15.18
CA GLU A 101 -6.73 19.12 14.30
C GLU A 101 -6.11 17.76 14.66
N LEU A 102 -6.91 16.85 15.24
CA LEU A 102 -6.44 15.55 15.76
C LEU A 102 -6.45 14.42 14.74
N VAL A 103 -6.95 14.66 13.52
CA VAL A 103 -7.02 13.63 12.47
C VAL A 103 -5.64 13.05 12.17
N GLN A 104 -4.58 13.88 12.16
CA GLN A 104 -3.21 13.41 11.94
C GLN A 104 -2.68 12.57 13.11
N CYS A 105 -3.07 12.92 14.35
CA CYS A 105 -2.70 12.16 15.54
C CYS A 105 -3.22 10.72 15.48
N ILE A 106 -4.42 10.51 14.92
CA ILE A 106 -5.03 9.18 14.73
C ILE A 106 -4.48 8.50 13.48
N ALA A 107 -4.32 9.23 12.37
CA ALA A 107 -3.93 8.65 11.08
C ALA A 107 -2.45 8.25 11.02
N ASN A 108 -1.56 9.00 11.66
CA ASN A 108 -0.13 8.74 11.66
C ASN A 108 0.51 9.13 13.00
N PRO A 109 0.25 8.36 14.08
CA PRO A 109 0.75 8.67 15.42
C PRO A 109 2.28 8.80 15.45
N VAL A 110 2.98 7.88 14.79
CA VAL A 110 4.46 7.76 14.81
C VAL A 110 5.17 9.01 14.27
N ASN A 111 4.61 9.66 13.24
CA ASN A 111 5.23 10.85 12.64
C ASN A 111 4.63 12.17 13.15
N THR A 112 3.69 12.11 14.11
CA THR A 112 2.98 13.29 14.61
C THR A 112 3.56 13.71 15.98
N PRO A 113 4.26 14.85 16.07
CA PRO A 113 4.90 15.26 17.33
C PRO A 113 3.88 15.50 18.44
N GLY A 114 4.09 14.92 19.63
CA GLY A 114 3.22 15.14 20.79
C GLY A 114 1.78 14.65 20.59
N TYR A 115 1.57 13.60 19.78
CA TYR A 115 0.24 13.04 19.56
C TYR A 115 -0.40 12.54 20.86
N GLU A 116 0.37 11.92 21.75
CA GLU A 116 -0.10 11.41 23.05
C GLU A 116 -0.71 12.52 23.91
N LEU A 117 0.05 13.59 24.15
CA LEU A 117 -0.41 14.75 24.93
C LEU A 117 -1.65 15.41 24.33
N ARG A 118 -1.69 15.54 22.99
CA ARG A 118 -2.85 16.13 22.30
C ARG A 118 -4.11 15.28 22.42
N ILE A 119 -3.98 13.96 22.38
CA ILE A 119 -5.09 13.03 22.62
C ILE A 119 -5.52 13.11 24.09
N GLU A 120 -4.58 13.12 25.04
CA GLU A 120 -4.90 13.24 26.47
C GLU A 120 -5.64 14.54 26.80
N GLU A 121 -5.19 15.68 26.28
CA GLU A 121 -5.85 16.98 26.45
C GLU A 121 -7.27 16.96 25.88
N PHE A 122 -7.45 16.37 24.70
CA PHE A 122 -8.75 16.21 24.07
C PHE A 122 -9.71 15.34 24.90
N VAL A 123 -9.22 14.19 25.39
CA VAL A 123 -10.01 13.27 26.21
C VAL A 123 -10.48 13.99 27.48
N LYS A 124 -9.58 14.66 28.21
CA LYS A 124 -9.94 15.41 29.42
C LYS A 124 -10.97 16.50 29.18
N GLN A 125 -10.97 17.10 27.99
CA GLN A 125 -11.87 18.20 27.67
C GLN A 125 -13.26 17.73 27.21
N TYR A 126 -13.35 16.61 26.48
CA TYR A 126 -14.57 16.22 25.78
C TYR A 126 -15.15 14.85 26.18
N ALA A 127 -14.52 14.09 27.08
CA ALA A 127 -15.03 12.79 27.52
C ALA A 127 -16.41 12.89 28.21
N GLU A 128 -16.58 13.85 29.14
CA GLU A 128 -17.86 14.11 29.80
C GLU A 128 -18.96 14.49 28.78
N GLU A 129 -18.61 15.30 27.78
CA GLU A 129 -19.54 15.75 26.75
C GLU A 129 -19.98 14.63 25.79
N LEU A 130 -19.17 13.58 25.66
CA LEU A 130 -19.41 12.43 24.79
C LEU A 130 -20.04 11.21 25.51
N ASP A 131 -20.30 11.29 26.83
CA ASP A 131 -20.86 10.19 27.64
C ASP A 131 -19.98 8.92 27.60
N ILE A 132 -18.65 9.09 27.65
CA ILE A 132 -17.65 8.00 27.57
C ILE A 132 -16.59 8.17 28.66
N GLU A 133 -16.12 7.05 29.22
CA GLU A 133 -14.98 7.02 30.15
C GLU A 133 -13.66 7.38 29.48
N ASP A 134 -12.83 8.19 30.15
CA ASP A 134 -11.54 8.68 29.65
C ASP A 134 -10.63 7.57 29.12
N GLU A 135 -10.51 6.46 29.87
CA GLU A 135 -9.68 5.31 29.49
C GLU A 135 -10.17 4.69 28.17
N LYS A 136 -11.49 4.55 28.02
CA LYS A 136 -12.11 3.97 26.82
C LYS A 136 -11.95 4.87 25.60
N LEU A 137 -12.05 6.19 25.77
CA LEU A 137 -11.85 7.14 24.68
C LEU A 137 -10.39 7.18 24.24
N THR A 138 -9.45 7.13 25.20
CA THR A 138 -8.01 7.10 24.92
C THR A 138 -7.63 5.85 24.13
N ASP A 139 -8.11 4.67 24.56
CA ASP A 139 -7.88 3.40 23.88
C ASP A 139 -8.42 3.44 22.44
N LEU A 140 -9.65 3.95 22.27
CA LEU A 140 -10.31 4.08 20.98
C LEU A 140 -9.57 5.03 20.03
N LEU A 141 -8.99 6.13 20.51
CA LEU A 141 -8.26 7.05 19.63
C LEU A 141 -6.84 6.57 19.30
N THR A 142 -6.24 5.76 20.17
CA THR A 142 -4.85 5.29 20.02
C THR A 142 -4.76 4.00 19.20
N ASN A 143 -5.69 3.07 19.41
CA ASN A 143 -5.64 1.73 18.80
C ASN A 143 -6.48 1.60 17.52
N VAL A 144 -7.02 2.69 17.01
CA VAL A 144 -7.82 2.66 15.79
C VAL A 144 -6.95 2.64 14.54
N VAL A 145 -7.22 1.64 13.70
CA VAL A 145 -6.65 1.53 12.36
C VAL A 145 -7.38 2.51 11.43
N TYR A 146 -6.83 3.71 11.30
CA TYR A 146 -7.41 4.79 10.48
C TYR A 146 -7.36 4.51 8.97
N HIS A 147 -6.39 3.73 8.51
CA HIS A 147 -6.32 3.32 7.11
C HIS A 147 -6.68 1.86 7.01
N ILE A 148 -7.82 1.55 6.38
CA ILE A 148 -8.12 0.17 5.98
C ILE A 148 -6.97 -0.25 5.05
N PRO A 149 -6.14 -1.23 5.45
CA PRO A 149 -5.12 -1.71 4.55
C PRO A 149 -5.82 -2.22 3.30
N ILE A 150 -5.41 -1.68 2.16
CA ILE A 150 -5.83 -2.26 0.88
C ILE A 150 -5.27 -3.67 0.90
N GLU A 151 -6.14 -4.68 0.79
CA GLU A 151 -5.66 -6.04 0.55
C GLU A 151 -4.77 -5.97 -0.69
N GLU A 152 -3.46 -6.12 -0.49
CA GLU A 152 -2.55 -6.23 -1.60
C GLU A 152 -3.05 -7.43 -2.40
N SER A 153 -3.58 -7.18 -3.61
CA SER A 153 -3.71 -8.25 -4.58
C SER A 153 -2.32 -8.89 -4.60
N GLY A 154 -2.17 -10.15 -4.20
CA GLY A 154 -0.87 -10.80 -3.97
C GLY A 154 0.02 -10.94 -5.23
N LEU A 155 -0.18 -10.08 -6.22
CA LEU A 155 0.55 -9.89 -7.46
C LEU A 155 1.80 -9.03 -7.29
N THR A 156 1.94 -8.21 -6.25
CA THR A 156 3.17 -7.43 -6.01
C THR A 156 3.95 -7.96 -4.83
N LYS A 157 5.07 -8.65 -5.10
CA LYS A 157 6.06 -8.96 -4.07
C LYS A 157 6.75 -7.68 -3.63
N ASN A 158 6.75 -7.40 -2.33
CA ASN A 158 7.60 -6.39 -1.72
C ASN A 158 9.06 -6.86 -1.82
N PHE A 159 9.81 -6.35 -2.80
CA PHE A 159 11.24 -6.61 -2.92
C PHE A 159 12.00 -5.66 -2.01
N THR A 160 12.60 -6.17 -0.93
CA THR A 160 13.64 -5.45 -0.20
C THR A 160 14.90 -5.43 -1.06
N ARG A 161 15.40 -4.21 -1.33
CA ARG A 161 16.66 -3.99 -2.04
C ARG A 161 17.69 -3.50 -1.04
N ASP A 162 18.80 -4.21 -0.94
CA ASP A 162 19.97 -3.72 -0.21
C ASP A 162 20.80 -2.76 -1.09
N GLY A 163 21.69 -1.99 -0.47
CA GLY A 163 22.51 -0.92 -1.06
C GLY A 163 23.41 -1.30 -2.26
N ASN A 164 23.42 -2.57 -2.67
CA ASN A 164 24.11 -3.07 -3.86
C ASN A 164 23.18 -3.69 -4.93
N GLY A 165 21.86 -3.55 -4.80
CA GLY A 165 20.90 -3.95 -5.84
C GLY A 165 20.65 -5.46 -5.98
N ALA A 166 21.14 -6.29 -5.06
CA ALA A 166 20.77 -7.70 -4.97
C ALA A 166 19.41 -7.85 -4.28
N VAL A 167 18.55 -8.71 -4.84
CA VAL A 167 17.26 -9.08 -4.28
C VAL A 167 17.49 -10.11 -3.17
N ILE A 168 17.08 -9.77 -1.95
CA ILE A 168 17.08 -10.71 -0.83
C ILE A 168 15.77 -11.51 -0.92
N ASP A 169 15.86 -12.83 -1.08
CA ASP A 169 14.72 -13.74 -0.91
C ASP A 169 14.44 -13.77 0.60
N SER A 170 13.32 -13.20 1.05
CA SER A 170 12.95 -13.30 2.46
C SER A 170 12.77 -14.77 2.82
N ASP A 171 13.19 -15.15 4.03
CA ASP A 171 12.99 -16.48 4.63
C ASP A 171 11.50 -16.83 4.88
N GLU A 172 10.60 -16.18 4.14
CA GLU A 172 9.17 -16.37 4.23
C GLU A 172 8.76 -17.52 3.28
N TYR A 173 8.29 -18.61 3.86
CA TYR A 173 7.74 -19.74 3.11
C TYR A 173 6.60 -19.27 2.20
N ASP A 174 6.43 -19.91 1.04
CA ASP A 174 5.29 -19.60 0.17
C ASP A 174 3.98 -19.75 0.97
N PRO A 175 2.98 -18.85 0.83
CA PRO A 175 1.73 -18.95 1.57
C PRO A 175 1.00 -20.30 1.47
N LEU A 176 1.28 -21.08 0.42
CA LEU A 176 0.72 -22.42 0.22
C LEU A 176 1.57 -23.55 0.80
N PHE A 177 2.65 -23.24 1.53
CA PHE A 177 3.62 -24.21 2.04
C PHE A 177 2.98 -25.28 2.94
N ASP A 178 2.22 -24.86 3.94
CA ASP A 178 1.56 -25.79 4.86
C ASP A 178 0.52 -26.67 4.15
N VAL A 179 -0.25 -26.07 3.26
CA VAL A 179 -1.30 -26.79 2.50
C VAL A 179 -0.66 -27.77 1.51
N ALA A 180 0.45 -27.39 0.87
CA ALA A 180 1.19 -28.24 -0.04
C ALA A 180 1.88 -29.40 0.68
N ARG A 181 2.42 -29.15 1.88
CA ARG A 181 2.96 -30.20 2.76
C ARG A 181 1.89 -31.25 3.05
N ASP A 182 0.72 -30.83 3.50
CA ASP A 182 -0.36 -31.76 3.89
C ASP A 182 -0.87 -32.55 2.67
N PHE A 183 -0.95 -31.91 1.51
CA PHE A 183 -1.28 -32.57 0.24
C PHE A 183 -0.24 -33.62 -0.19
N ILE A 184 1.04 -33.30 -0.05
CA ILE A 184 2.14 -34.20 -0.40
C ILE A 184 2.19 -35.41 0.55
N TYR A 185 1.91 -35.21 1.84
CA TYR A 185 1.76 -36.32 2.79
C TYR A 185 0.62 -37.25 2.42
N LEU A 186 -0.51 -36.70 2.00
CA LEU A 186 -1.66 -37.48 1.55
C LEU A 186 -1.35 -38.29 0.28
N LYS A 187 -0.62 -37.70 -0.67
CA LYS A 187 -0.32 -38.33 -1.96
C LYS A 187 0.92 -39.20 -1.97
N LYS A 188 1.78 -39.12 -0.93
CA LYS A 188 3.05 -39.86 -0.78
C LYS A 188 4.04 -39.68 -1.94
N GLN A 189 3.83 -38.69 -2.79
CA GLN A 189 4.65 -38.37 -3.95
C GLN A 189 4.65 -36.86 -4.16
N ALA A 190 5.80 -36.28 -4.49
CA ALA A 190 5.92 -34.85 -4.75
C ALA A 190 6.53 -34.61 -6.13
N SER A 191 5.84 -33.86 -7.00
CA SER A 191 6.41 -33.41 -8.27
C SER A 191 5.93 -31.99 -8.61
N THR A 192 6.75 -31.26 -9.35
CA THR A 192 6.43 -29.88 -9.77
C THR A 192 5.11 -29.86 -10.55
N SER A 193 4.93 -30.76 -11.51
CA SER A 193 3.70 -30.88 -12.31
C SER A 193 2.45 -31.22 -11.51
N MET A 194 2.58 -31.96 -10.40
CA MET A 194 1.46 -32.28 -9.52
C MET A 194 1.01 -31.05 -8.73
N LEU A 195 1.96 -30.29 -8.17
CA LEU A 195 1.67 -29.04 -7.48
C LEU A 195 1.10 -27.97 -8.41
N GLN A 196 1.59 -27.90 -9.66
CA GLN A 196 1.03 -27.01 -10.68
C GLN A 196 -0.45 -27.29 -10.94
N LYS A 197 -0.83 -28.57 -11.12
CA LYS A 197 -2.20 -28.96 -11.43
C LYS A 197 -3.14 -28.79 -10.23
N HIS A 198 -2.70 -29.17 -9.04
CA HIS A 198 -3.56 -29.17 -7.87
C HIS A 198 -3.78 -27.76 -7.28
N PHE A 199 -2.74 -26.94 -7.28
CA PHE A 199 -2.79 -25.57 -6.71
C PHE A 199 -2.87 -24.47 -7.77
N ALA A 200 -3.08 -24.83 -9.05
CA ALA A 200 -3.12 -23.92 -10.19
C ALA A 200 -1.92 -22.95 -10.26
N LEU A 201 -0.72 -23.46 -9.95
CA LEU A 201 0.51 -22.66 -9.87
C LEU A 201 1.28 -22.67 -11.19
N GLY A 202 1.92 -21.53 -11.52
CA GLY A 202 2.92 -21.46 -12.58
C GLY A 202 4.15 -22.33 -12.25
N TYR A 203 4.83 -22.85 -13.28
CA TYR A 203 6.00 -23.73 -13.13
C TYR A 203 7.09 -23.17 -12.18
N PRO A 204 7.51 -21.90 -12.28
CA PRO A 204 8.56 -21.36 -11.42
C PRO A 204 8.16 -21.30 -9.93
N ARG A 205 6.87 -21.11 -9.65
CA ARG A 205 6.35 -21.07 -8.26
C ARG A 205 6.23 -22.47 -7.68
N ALA A 206 5.73 -23.43 -8.46
CA ALA A 206 5.64 -24.83 -8.05
C ALA A 206 7.02 -25.48 -7.82
N ALA A 207 8.02 -25.13 -8.63
CA ALA A 207 9.42 -25.55 -8.42
C ALA A 207 9.97 -24.99 -7.10
N ARG A 208 9.82 -23.68 -6.87
CA ARG A 208 10.26 -23.03 -5.62
C ARG A 208 9.60 -23.63 -4.38
N LEU A 209 8.29 -23.90 -4.44
CA LEU A 209 7.54 -24.54 -3.37
C LEU A 209 8.08 -25.94 -3.07
N LEU A 210 8.42 -26.71 -4.10
CA LEU A 210 9.03 -28.03 -3.95
C LEU A 210 10.44 -27.97 -3.35
N ASP A 211 11.25 -26.98 -3.74
CA ASP A 211 12.58 -26.75 -3.20
C ASP A 211 12.53 -26.27 -1.73
N GLN A 212 11.52 -25.48 -1.35
CA GLN A 212 11.26 -25.11 0.05
C GLN A 212 10.89 -26.34 0.89
N LEU A 213 10.07 -27.25 0.35
CA LEU A 213 9.69 -28.49 1.03
C LEU A 213 10.87 -29.47 1.16
N GLU A 214 11.80 -29.46 0.20
CA GLU A 214 13.08 -30.18 0.30
C GLU A 214 13.97 -29.58 1.40
N LYS A 215 14.14 -28.25 1.42
CA LYS A 215 14.91 -27.55 2.47
C LYS A 215 14.35 -27.81 3.87
N ALA A 216 13.03 -27.97 3.98
CA ALA A 216 12.35 -28.30 5.23
C ALA A 216 12.40 -29.80 5.60
N GLY A 217 13.05 -30.64 4.78
CA GLY A 217 13.20 -32.08 5.06
C GLY A 217 11.93 -32.90 4.89
N ILE A 218 10.93 -32.40 4.16
CA ILE A 218 9.64 -33.09 3.91
C ILE A 218 9.74 -33.98 2.65
N VAL A 219 10.54 -33.54 1.67
CA VAL A 219 10.71 -34.19 0.37
C VAL A 219 12.18 -34.51 0.14
N GLY A 220 12.47 -35.67 -0.44
CA GLY A 220 13.82 -36.10 -0.78
C GLY A 220 14.45 -35.33 -1.95
N PRO A 221 15.75 -35.59 -2.23
CA PRO A 221 16.48 -34.89 -3.27
C PRO A 221 15.90 -35.16 -4.67
N ALA A 222 16.16 -34.25 -5.61
CA ALA A 222 15.69 -34.36 -6.98
C ALA A 222 16.26 -35.62 -7.67
N ASN A 223 15.39 -36.55 -8.09
CA ASN A 223 15.77 -37.78 -8.77
C ASN A 223 15.33 -37.76 -10.25
N GLY A 224 15.88 -36.82 -11.01
CA GLY A 224 15.58 -36.64 -12.43
C GLY A 224 14.11 -36.31 -12.72
N SER A 225 13.50 -36.97 -13.72
CA SER A 225 12.10 -36.76 -14.12
C SER A 225 11.08 -37.52 -13.27
N LYS A 226 11.52 -38.29 -12.27
CA LYS A 226 10.61 -39.06 -11.40
C LYS A 226 10.10 -38.19 -10.24
N PRO A 227 8.90 -38.49 -9.70
CA PRO A 227 8.41 -37.85 -8.49
C PRO A 227 9.39 -38.06 -7.34
N ARG A 228 9.61 -37.01 -6.54
CA ARG A 228 10.43 -37.04 -5.34
C ARG A 228 9.71 -37.82 -4.24
N GLU A 229 10.49 -38.57 -3.47
CA GLU A 229 9.98 -39.32 -2.32
C GLU A 229 9.64 -38.38 -1.17
N VAL A 230 8.62 -38.75 -0.40
CA VAL A 230 8.11 -37.97 0.73
C VAL A 230 8.49 -38.69 2.02
N TYR A 231 9.16 -38.00 2.93
CA TYR A 231 9.55 -38.59 4.21
C TYR A 231 8.39 -38.53 5.20
N ASP A 232 7.93 -39.69 5.67
CA ASP A 232 6.85 -39.76 6.67
C ASP A 232 7.32 -39.28 8.04
N ARG A 233 6.50 -38.44 8.67
CA ARG A 233 6.69 -37.93 10.03
C ARG A 233 6.27 -38.97 11.09
N LEU A 234 6.73 -40.21 10.95
CA LEU A 234 6.65 -41.24 11.99
C LEU A 234 8.04 -41.84 12.21
N LYS A 235 8.92 -41.01 12.75
CA LYS A 235 9.85 -41.40 13.82
C LYS A 235 9.69 -40.34 14.90
N ASP A 236 8.77 -40.62 15.81
CA ASP A 236 8.85 -40.04 17.15
C ASP A 236 10.16 -40.51 17.78
N ASP A 237 10.78 -39.61 18.51
CA ASP A 237 11.88 -39.89 19.42
C ASP A 237 11.48 -40.98 20.42
N SER A 238 11.92 -42.22 20.19
CA SER A 238 12.06 -43.26 21.21
C SER A 238 12.84 -44.47 20.67
N ASP A 239 14.16 -44.34 20.66
CA ASP A 239 15.19 -45.29 21.17
C ASP A 239 16.58 -44.96 20.60
#